data_AF-A0A0P4VXD0-F1
#
_entry.id   AF-A0A0P4VXD0-F1
#
_cell.length_a   1.000
_cell.length_b   1.000
_cell.length_c   1.000
_cell.angle_alpha   90.00
_cell.angle_beta   90.00
_cell.angle_gamma   90.00
#
_symmetry.space_group_name_H-M   'P 1'
#
loop_
_entity.id
_entity.type
_entity.pdbx_description
1 polymer ?
#
loop_
_entity_poly.entity_id
_entity_poly.type
_entity_poly.pdbx_seq_one_letter_code
_entity_poly.pdbx_strand_id
1 'polypeptide(L)'
;MLLTALQLERAEVAYFIFSNGTKLRTNLDDTFRRTDTILEKVHSWPKFSGGNMQLLSSKLRFQIRLEDLRKSVNDADDSVGEKMVWYNYITFFVMEAIVSNIKDATISSVWKLLVAYKDMIRAVEYFGIVMVEGLSFFGSGSLSRDRFVNFVVHDILAWKSLNQTKDFVALVRRQVEGFSEKYEEFKNITEWYVVCLVCCARDGRRGIEGEREEAEILVLVSGCGRRQTEIDR
;
A
#
# COMPACT_ATOMS: atom_id res chain seq x y z
N MET A 1 -12.40 0.03 12.95
CA MET A 1 -12.38 1.20 12.03
C MET A 1 -12.54 0.68 10.60
N LEU A 2 -13.29 1.38 9.75
CA LEU A 2 -13.60 0.91 8.38
C LEU A 2 -12.35 0.62 7.56
N LEU A 3 -11.35 1.51 7.60
CA LEU A 3 -10.10 1.34 6.87
C LEU A 3 -9.42 -0.02 7.17
N THR A 4 -9.26 -0.33 8.45
CA THR A 4 -8.64 -1.59 8.90
C THR A 4 -9.46 -2.82 8.47
N ALA A 5 -10.79 -2.71 8.41
CA ALA A 5 -11.65 -3.80 7.97
C ALA A 5 -11.43 -4.09 6.48
N LEU A 6 -11.37 -3.06 5.65
CA LEU A 6 -11.12 -3.18 4.20
C LEU A 6 -9.69 -3.68 3.91
N GLN A 7 -8.70 -3.21 4.67
CA GLN A 7 -7.32 -3.69 4.56
C GLN A 7 -7.19 -5.18 4.90
N LEU A 8 -7.90 -5.63 5.94
CA LEU A 8 -7.95 -7.04 6.31
C LEU A 8 -8.68 -7.87 5.24
N GLU A 9 -9.84 -7.41 4.79
CA GLU A 9 -10.61 -8.09 3.74
C GLU A 9 -9.78 -8.26 2.45
N ARG A 10 -9.07 -7.22 2.01
CA ARG A 10 -8.15 -7.31 0.87
C ARG A 10 -7.10 -8.40 1.06
N ALA A 11 -6.46 -8.46 2.23
CA ALA A 11 -5.41 -9.44 2.51
C ALA A 11 -5.95 -10.88 2.49
N GLU A 12 -7.13 -11.10 3.06
CA GLU A 12 -7.80 -12.41 3.07
C GLU A 12 -8.26 -12.84 1.68
N VAL A 13 -8.81 -11.91 0.88
CA VAL A 13 -9.17 -12.17 -0.52
C VAL A 13 -7.94 -12.47 -1.36
N ALA A 14 -6.86 -11.70 -1.22
CA ALA A 14 -5.60 -11.97 -1.89
C ALA A 14 -5.08 -13.37 -1.55
N TYR A 15 -5.06 -13.71 -0.26
CA TYR A 15 -4.64 -15.03 0.20
C TYR A 15 -5.51 -16.15 -0.38
N PHE A 16 -6.84 -16.02 -0.33
CA PHE A 16 -7.78 -17.00 -0.89
C PHE A 16 -7.53 -17.26 -2.37
N ILE A 17 -7.35 -16.20 -3.15
CA ILE A 17 -7.13 -16.29 -4.59
C ILE A 17 -5.77 -16.92 -4.90
N PHE A 18 -4.69 -16.47 -4.27
CA PHE A 18 -3.33 -16.98 -4.54
C PHE A 18 -3.07 -18.39 -3.99
N SER A 19 -3.88 -18.85 -3.03
CA SER A 19 -3.82 -20.21 -2.47
C SER A 19 -4.75 -21.21 -3.19
N ASN A 20 -5.30 -20.83 -4.35
CA ASN A 20 -6.21 -21.64 -5.16
C ASN A 20 -7.40 -22.20 -4.34
N GLY A 21 -7.96 -21.37 -3.44
CA GLY A 21 -9.10 -21.74 -2.60
C GLY A 21 -8.82 -22.80 -1.55
N THR A 22 -7.55 -23.14 -1.26
CA THR A 22 -7.24 -24.06 -0.14
C THR A 22 -7.66 -23.41 1.18
N LYS A 23 -8.72 -23.97 1.79
CA LYS A 23 -9.41 -23.49 3.02
C LYS A 23 -8.56 -23.65 4.29
N LEU A 24 -7.24 -23.48 4.21
CA LEU A 24 -6.35 -23.80 5.31
C LEU A 24 -6.37 -22.76 6.43
N ARG A 25 -7.01 -21.58 6.26
CA ARG A 25 -7.02 -20.62 7.38
C ARG A 25 -8.18 -19.64 7.54
N THR A 26 -9.00 -19.32 6.54
CA THR A 26 -10.08 -18.32 6.75
C THR A 26 -11.33 -18.58 5.93
N ASN A 27 -12.47 -18.50 6.60
CA ASN A 27 -13.78 -18.43 5.97
C ASN A 27 -13.98 -16.99 5.49
N LEU A 28 -13.88 -16.74 4.18
CA LEU A 28 -14.08 -15.40 3.60
C LEU A 28 -15.41 -14.78 4.07
N ASP A 29 -16.44 -15.60 4.29
CA ASP A 29 -17.74 -15.16 4.79
C ASP A 29 -17.65 -14.48 6.16
N ASP A 30 -16.77 -14.96 7.05
CA ASP A 30 -16.60 -14.35 8.38
C ASP A 30 -15.87 -13.01 8.27
N THR A 31 -14.92 -12.90 7.34
CA THR A 31 -14.23 -11.64 7.03
C THR A 31 -15.20 -10.61 6.43
N PHE A 32 -16.01 -11.02 5.45
CA PHE A 32 -17.02 -10.15 4.84
C PHE A 32 -18.05 -9.67 5.87
N ARG A 33 -18.58 -10.59 6.69
CA ARG A 33 -19.52 -10.26 7.78
C ARG A 33 -18.93 -9.28 8.78
N ARG A 34 -17.64 -9.43 9.10
CA ARG A 34 -16.93 -8.50 9.99
C ARG A 34 -16.83 -7.11 9.36
N THR A 35 -16.50 -7.00 8.08
CA THR A 35 -16.48 -5.72 7.37
C THR A 35 -17.86 -5.08 7.35
N ASP A 36 -18.93 -5.86 7.09
CA ASP A 36 -20.30 -5.35 7.05
C ASP A 36 -20.76 -4.81 8.40
N THR A 37 -20.46 -5.54 9.48
CA THR A 37 -20.74 -5.08 10.85
C THR A 37 -20.04 -3.75 11.17
N ILE A 38 -18.82 -3.55 10.68
CA ILE A 38 -18.08 -2.30 10.87
C ILE A 38 -18.67 -1.20 9.99
N LEU A 39 -19.06 -1.53 8.76
CA LEU A 39 -19.65 -0.62 7.81
C LEU A 39 -21.01 -0.11 8.31
N GLU A 40 -21.84 -0.96 8.88
CA GLU A 40 -23.11 -0.60 9.53
C GLU A 40 -22.91 0.47 10.61
N LYS A 41 -21.86 0.33 11.44
CA LYS A 41 -21.50 1.27 12.51
C LYS A 41 -20.97 2.62 12.02
N VAL A 42 -20.70 2.79 10.73
CA VAL A 42 -20.34 4.09 10.15
C VAL A 42 -21.60 4.95 10.02
N HIS A 43 -21.82 5.86 10.97
CA HIS A 43 -22.97 6.76 11.00
C HIS A 43 -22.82 8.01 10.12
N SER A 44 -21.60 8.53 10.00
CA SER A 44 -21.29 9.69 9.15
C SER A 44 -20.43 9.23 7.97
N TRP A 45 -21.05 9.13 6.80
CA TRP A 45 -20.34 8.76 5.57
C TRP A 45 -19.52 9.97 5.08
N PRO A 46 -18.19 9.86 4.92
CA PRO A 46 -17.36 11.00 4.53
C PRO A 46 -17.70 11.51 3.13
N LYS A 47 -17.45 12.80 2.90
CA LYS A 47 -17.43 13.37 1.55
C LYS A 47 -16.05 13.13 0.95
N PHE A 48 -15.98 12.23 -0.01
CA PHE A 48 -14.75 11.93 -0.74
C PHE A 48 -14.52 13.00 -1.82
N SER A 49 -13.30 13.54 -1.91
CA SER A 49 -12.88 14.47 -2.95
C SER A 49 -11.89 13.78 -3.92
N GLY A 50 -12.15 13.86 -5.23
CA GLY A 50 -11.32 13.25 -6.29
C GLY A 50 -11.76 11.85 -6.77
N GLY A 51 -11.26 11.43 -7.94
CA GLY A 51 -11.50 10.11 -8.54
C GLY A 51 -12.89 9.88 -9.17
N ASN A 52 -13.21 8.63 -9.52
CA ASN A 52 -14.55 8.18 -9.92
C ASN A 52 -15.48 8.18 -8.69
N MET A 53 -15.93 9.38 -8.32
CA MET A 53 -16.75 9.71 -7.14
C MET A 53 -18.09 8.97 -7.07
N GLN A 54 -18.55 8.34 -8.16
CA GLN A 54 -19.86 7.67 -8.17
C GLN A 54 -19.93 6.46 -7.24
N LEU A 55 -18.82 5.74 -7.05
CA LEU A 55 -18.81 4.55 -6.21
C LEU A 55 -18.90 4.90 -4.71
N LEU A 56 -18.23 5.97 -4.30
CA LEU A 56 -18.16 6.43 -2.91
C LEU A 56 -19.21 7.50 -2.56
N SER A 57 -20.11 7.84 -3.50
CA SER A 57 -21.06 8.94 -3.33
C SER A 57 -22.04 8.72 -2.17
N SER A 58 -22.31 7.47 -1.82
CA SER A 58 -23.10 7.11 -0.65
C SER A 58 -22.68 5.76 -0.08
N LYS A 59 -22.89 5.58 1.23
CA LYS A 59 -22.67 4.29 1.91
C LYS A 59 -23.38 3.13 1.22
N LEU A 60 -24.63 3.33 0.80
CA LEU A 60 -25.40 2.30 0.10
C LEU A 60 -24.79 1.92 -1.25
N ARG A 61 -24.34 2.89 -2.05
CA ARG A 61 -23.67 2.60 -3.33
C ARG A 61 -22.36 1.85 -3.11
N PHE A 62 -21.59 2.26 -2.11
CA PHE A 62 -20.38 1.55 -1.73
C PHE A 62 -20.67 0.10 -1.34
N GLN A 63 -21.70 -0.13 -0.52
CA GLN A 63 -22.14 -1.48 -0.11
C GLN A 63 -22.51 -2.36 -1.31
N ILE A 64 -23.30 -1.83 -2.25
CA ILE A 64 -23.70 -2.57 -3.46
C ILE A 64 -22.46 -2.96 -4.27
N ARG A 65 -21.54 -2.02 -4.49
CA ARG A 65 -20.33 -2.28 -5.29
C ARG A 65 -19.34 -3.23 -4.60
N LEU A 66 -19.25 -3.16 -3.28
CA LEU A 66 -18.45 -4.09 -2.49
C LEU A 66 -19.03 -5.52 -2.59
N GLU A 67 -20.35 -5.64 -2.56
CA GLU A 67 -21.03 -6.92 -2.73
C GLU A 67 -20.85 -7.51 -4.14
N ASP A 68 -20.93 -6.67 -5.18
CA ASP A 68 -20.68 -7.09 -6.57
C ASP A 68 -19.25 -7.65 -6.72
N LEU A 69 -18.26 -6.98 -6.12
CA LEU A 69 -16.87 -7.44 -6.11
C LEU A 69 -16.72 -8.79 -5.39
N ARG A 70 -17.33 -8.95 -4.20
CA ARG A 70 -17.26 -10.18 -3.42
C ARG A 70 -17.85 -11.37 -4.17
N LYS A 71 -18.91 -11.17 -4.95
CA LYS A 71 -19.47 -12.19 -5.83
C LYS A 71 -18.48 -12.59 -6.93
N SER A 72 -17.77 -11.62 -7.52
CA SER A 72 -16.77 -11.91 -8.56
C SER A 72 -15.48 -12.56 -8.02
N VAL A 73 -15.25 -12.59 -6.70
CA VAL A 73 -14.10 -13.31 -6.11
C VAL A 73 -14.15 -14.80 -6.42
N ASN A 74 -15.33 -15.40 -6.49
CA ASN A 74 -15.51 -16.82 -6.82
C ASN A 74 -15.44 -17.12 -8.33
N ASP A 75 -15.49 -16.08 -9.16
CA ASP A 75 -15.39 -16.22 -10.60
C ASP A 75 -13.92 -16.43 -10.98
N ALA A 76 -13.61 -17.64 -11.46
CA ALA A 76 -12.25 -18.08 -11.79
C ALA A 76 -11.62 -17.32 -12.97
N ASP A 77 -12.42 -16.59 -13.75
CA ASP A 77 -12.01 -15.85 -14.96
C ASP A 77 -11.56 -14.41 -14.69
N ASP A 78 -11.82 -13.89 -13.48
CA ASP A 78 -11.72 -12.46 -13.21
C ASP A 78 -10.38 -12.11 -12.53
N SER A 79 -9.60 -11.25 -13.18
CA SER A 79 -8.18 -11.07 -12.89
C SER A 79 -7.95 -10.63 -11.44
N VAL A 80 -7.14 -11.38 -10.70
CA VAL A 80 -6.74 -11.07 -9.32
C VAL A 80 -6.24 -9.62 -9.19
N GLY A 81 -5.52 -9.17 -10.22
CA GLY A 81 -5.00 -7.81 -10.30
C GLY A 81 -6.11 -6.75 -10.24
N GLU A 82 -7.21 -6.94 -10.96
CA GLU A 82 -8.33 -5.99 -10.96
C GLU A 82 -9.00 -5.87 -9.60
N LYS A 83 -9.22 -6.99 -8.93
CA LYS A 83 -9.76 -7.03 -7.56
C LYS A 83 -8.84 -6.29 -6.57
N MET A 84 -7.53 -6.50 -6.67
CA MET A 84 -6.55 -5.80 -5.83
C MET A 84 -6.49 -4.31 -6.14
N VAL A 85 -6.53 -3.92 -7.42
CA VAL A 85 -6.59 -2.52 -7.84
C VAL A 85 -7.83 -1.84 -7.27
N TRP A 86 -8.98 -2.51 -7.28
CA TRP A 86 -10.21 -2.01 -6.67
C TRP A 86 -10.04 -1.77 -5.17
N TYR A 87 -9.56 -2.75 -4.41
CA TYR A 87 -9.36 -2.59 -2.96
C TYR A 87 -8.34 -1.48 -2.64
N ASN A 88 -7.24 -1.40 -3.39
CA ASN A 88 -6.23 -0.35 -3.25
C ASN A 88 -6.85 1.04 -3.47
N TYR A 89 -7.65 1.17 -4.53
CA TYR A 89 -8.36 2.40 -4.86
C TYR A 89 -9.29 2.83 -3.72
N ILE A 90 -10.16 1.95 -3.22
CA ILE A 90 -11.07 2.27 -2.11
C ILE A 90 -10.31 2.65 -0.84
N THR A 91 -9.31 1.86 -0.49
CA THR A 91 -8.55 2.04 0.76
C THR A 91 -7.82 3.39 0.75
N PHE A 92 -7.29 3.81 -0.41
CA PHE A 92 -6.72 5.13 -0.60
C PHE A 92 -7.72 6.26 -0.31
N PHE A 93 -8.93 6.23 -0.89
CA PHE A 93 -9.92 7.29 -0.67
C PHE A 93 -10.47 7.30 0.75
N VAL A 94 -10.70 6.12 1.35
CA VAL A 94 -11.08 6.00 2.77
C VAL A 94 -10.02 6.60 3.68
N MET A 95 -8.74 6.30 3.43
CA MET A 95 -7.62 6.91 4.13
C MET A 95 -7.60 8.44 3.96
N GLU A 96 -7.67 8.96 2.74
CA GLU A 96 -7.62 10.41 2.50
C GLU A 96 -8.81 11.14 3.15
N ALA A 97 -10.01 10.54 3.17
CA ALA A 97 -11.16 11.10 3.88
C ALA A 97 -10.94 11.15 5.40
N ILE A 98 -10.36 10.11 6.00
CA ILE A 98 -10.00 10.10 7.43
C ILE A 98 -8.95 11.18 7.72
N VAL A 99 -7.93 11.27 6.88
CA VAL A 99 -6.85 12.26 7.00
C VAL A 99 -7.37 13.69 6.83
N SER A 100 -8.32 13.93 5.92
CA SER A 100 -8.92 15.25 5.74
C SER A 100 -9.72 15.69 6.96
N ASN A 101 -10.55 14.80 7.51
CA ASN A 101 -11.31 15.09 8.73
C ASN A 101 -10.40 15.40 9.92
N ILE A 102 -9.21 14.79 9.97
CA ILE A 102 -8.20 15.06 10.98
C ILE A 102 -7.60 16.48 10.82
N LYS A 103 -7.35 16.94 9.60
CA LYS A 103 -6.79 18.28 9.35
C LYS A 103 -7.74 19.39 9.80
N ASP A 104 -9.03 19.24 9.51
CA ASP A 104 -10.06 20.24 9.81
C ASP A 104 -10.29 20.42 11.32
N ALA A 105 -9.82 19.49 12.16
CA ALA A 105 -9.99 19.50 13.60
C ALA A 105 -8.85 20.22 14.39
N THR A 106 -7.88 20.89 13.73
CA THR A 106 -6.61 21.28 14.41
C THR A 106 -6.49 22.71 14.95
N ILE A 107 -6.05 22.77 16.22
CA ILE A 107 -5.34 23.89 16.89
C ILE A 107 -3.82 23.60 16.83
N SER A 108 -2.98 24.64 16.73
CA SER A 108 -1.60 24.63 16.19
C SER A 108 -0.52 23.77 16.89
N SER A 109 -0.82 22.99 17.93
CA SER A 109 0.16 22.12 18.63
C SER A 109 0.00 20.61 18.36
N VAL A 110 -1.18 20.16 17.92
CA VAL A 110 -1.49 18.72 17.74
C VAL A 110 -1.21 18.23 16.31
N TRP A 111 -1.03 19.14 15.35
CA TRP A 111 -0.86 18.80 13.94
C TRP A 111 0.32 17.85 13.66
N LYS A 112 1.43 17.94 14.41
CA LYS A 112 2.58 17.02 14.24
C LYS A 112 2.22 15.57 14.53
N LEU A 113 1.42 15.34 15.58
CA LEU A 113 0.92 14.00 15.92
C LEU A 113 -0.04 13.48 14.84
N LEU A 114 -0.82 14.37 14.24
CA LEU A 114 -1.76 14.03 13.18
C LEU A 114 -1.07 13.74 11.84
N VAL A 115 0.00 14.48 11.53
CA VAL A 115 0.89 14.17 10.41
C VAL A 115 1.57 12.82 10.62
N ALA A 116 2.12 12.57 11.82
CA ALA A 116 2.70 11.27 12.13
C ALA A 116 1.68 10.12 12.06
N TYR A 117 0.45 10.35 12.53
CA TYR A 117 -0.62 9.36 12.43
C TYR A 117 -1.00 9.07 10.96
N LYS A 118 -1.10 10.12 10.14
CA LYS A 118 -1.32 10.00 8.70
C LYS A 118 -0.20 9.19 8.03
N ASP A 119 1.06 9.51 8.30
CA ASP A 119 2.20 8.84 7.69
C ASP A 119 2.31 7.38 8.15
N MET A 120 1.87 7.08 9.38
CA MET A 120 1.76 5.71 9.88
C MET A 120 0.68 4.92 9.12
N ILE A 121 -0.50 5.52 8.90
CA ILE A 121 -1.55 4.86 8.10
C ILE A 121 -1.05 4.58 6.68
N ARG A 122 -0.36 5.54 6.06
CA ARG A 122 0.24 5.38 4.73
C ARG A 122 1.26 4.26 4.70
N ALA A 123 2.14 4.19 5.70
CA ALA A 123 3.14 3.12 5.81
C ALA A 123 2.46 1.73 5.86
N VAL A 124 1.44 1.57 6.72
CA VAL A 124 0.69 0.31 6.82
C VAL A 124 0.03 -0.05 5.50
N GLU A 125 -0.54 0.92 4.79
CA GLU A 125 -1.19 0.68 3.51
C GLU A 125 -0.19 0.24 2.43
N TYR A 126 0.97 0.91 2.36
CA TYR A 126 2.02 0.55 1.42
C TYR A 126 2.61 -0.84 1.70
N PHE A 127 2.85 -1.19 2.97
CA PHE A 127 3.23 -2.56 3.34
C PHE A 127 2.15 -3.57 2.96
N GLY A 128 0.87 -3.21 3.05
CA GLY A 128 -0.23 -4.05 2.59
C GLY A 128 -0.14 -4.38 1.10
N ILE A 129 0.20 -3.40 0.25
CA ILE A 129 0.39 -3.60 -1.20
C ILE A 129 1.61 -4.50 -1.46
N VAL A 130 2.74 -4.24 -0.79
CA VAL A 130 3.96 -5.05 -0.87
C VAL A 130 3.67 -6.51 -0.51
N MET A 131 2.88 -6.76 0.54
CA MET A 131 2.47 -8.12 0.92
C MET A 131 1.65 -8.80 -0.18
N VAL A 132 0.67 -8.12 -0.78
CA VAL A 132 -0.15 -8.70 -1.86
C VAL A 132 0.71 -9.11 -3.06
N GLU A 133 1.65 -8.26 -3.47
CA GLU A 133 2.59 -8.61 -4.56
C GLU A 133 3.53 -9.76 -4.16
N GLY A 134 3.99 -9.78 -2.91
CA GLY A 134 4.77 -10.89 -2.37
C GLY A 134 4.00 -12.22 -2.35
N LEU A 135 2.73 -12.20 -1.96
CA LEU A 135 1.85 -13.38 -2.04
C LEU A 135 1.70 -13.85 -3.47
N SER A 136 1.55 -12.94 -4.43
CA SER A 136 1.51 -13.29 -5.85
C SER A 136 2.79 -13.98 -6.31
N PHE A 137 3.96 -13.52 -5.87
CA PHE A 137 5.23 -14.16 -6.20
C PHE A 137 5.31 -15.59 -5.67
N PHE A 138 4.94 -15.81 -4.41
CA PHE A 138 4.97 -17.15 -3.81
C PHE A 138 3.90 -18.08 -4.40
N GLY A 139 2.73 -17.55 -4.78
CA GLY A 139 1.67 -18.33 -5.41
C GLY A 139 1.95 -18.69 -6.88
N SER A 140 2.55 -17.77 -7.65
CA SER A 140 2.77 -17.95 -9.10
C SER A 140 4.21 -18.37 -9.46
N GLY A 141 5.16 -18.28 -8.54
CA GLY A 141 6.58 -18.58 -8.76
C GLY A 141 7.36 -17.51 -9.54
N SER A 142 6.69 -16.46 -10.02
CA SER A 142 7.30 -15.34 -10.73
C SER A 142 6.46 -14.07 -10.60
N LEU A 143 7.07 -12.90 -10.83
CA LEU A 143 6.41 -11.60 -10.86
C LEU A 143 6.53 -11.00 -12.26
N SER A 144 5.45 -10.44 -12.79
CA SER A 144 5.51 -9.60 -13.99
C SER A 144 6.31 -8.33 -13.68
N ARG A 145 6.86 -7.69 -14.73
CA ARG A 145 7.62 -6.44 -14.59
C ARG A 145 6.81 -5.38 -13.83
N ASP A 146 5.55 -5.19 -14.19
CA ASP A 146 4.71 -4.15 -13.58
C ASP A 146 4.44 -4.42 -12.09
N ARG A 147 4.21 -5.69 -11.72
CA ARG A 147 4.02 -6.08 -10.32
C ARG A 147 5.31 -5.96 -9.51
N PHE A 148 6.46 -6.28 -10.10
CA PHE A 148 7.76 -6.06 -9.47
C PHE A 148 8.04 -4.57 -9.25
N VAL A 149 7.74 -3.72 -10.24
CA VAL A 149 7.85 -2.27 -10.09
C VAL A 149 6.93 -1.78 -8.98
N ASN A 150 5.67 -2.23 -8.94
CA ASN A 150 4.74 -1.90 -7.87
C ASN A 150 5.28 -2.35 -6.50
N PHE A 151 5.83 -3.55 -6.38
CA PHE A 151 6.44 -4.04 -5.15
C PHE A 151 7.54 -3.10 -4.66
N VAL A 152 8.52 -2.78 -5.51
CA VAL A 152 9.68 -1.93 -5.13
C VAL A 152 9.24 -0.51 -4.79
N VAL A 153 8.38 0.10 -5.60
CA VAL A 153 7.90 1.47 -5.36
C VAL A 153 7.17 1.57 -4.03
N HIS A 154 6.25 0.64 -3.75
CA HIS A 154 5.49 0.68 -2.50
C HIS A 154 6.33 0.32 -1.28
N ASP A 155 7.36 -0.53 -1.40
CA ASP A 155 8.31 -0.80 -0.31
C ASP A 155 9.08 0.48 0.08
N ILE A 156 9.61 1.20 -0.92
CA ILE A 156 10.31 2.48 -0.68
C ILE A 156 9.38 3.49 -0.03
N LEU A 157 8.13 3.62 -0.51
CA LEU A 157 7.15 4.55 0.05
C LEU A 157 6.73 4.18 1.47
N ALA A 158 6.63 2.88 1.78
CA ALA A 158 6.32 2.38 3.13
C ALA A 158 7.40 2.83 4.11
N TRP A 159 8.67 2.60 3.76
CA TRP A 159 9.81 2.98 4.58
C TRP A 159 9.99 4.48 4.72
N LYS A 160 9.80 5.24 3.64
CA LYS A 160 9.81 6.70 3.67
C LYS A 160 8.77 7.22 4.67
N SER A 161 7.53 6.73 4.56
CA SER A 161 6.43 7.14 5.42
C SER A 161 6.70 6.77 6.88
N LEU A 162 7.19 5.55 7.12
CA LEU A 162 7.53 5.10 8.48
C LEU A 162 8.66 5.93 9.09
N ASN A 163 9.71 6.27 8.32
CA ASN A 163 10.80 7.11 8.83
C ASN A 163 10.31 8.52 9.20
N GLN A 164 9.42 9.12 8.40
CA GLN A 164 8.79 10.40 8.73
C GLN A 164 8.05 10.35 10.07
N THR A 165 7.40 9.23 10.41
CA THR A 165 6.75 9.09 11.73
C THR A 165 7.73 9.08 12.92
N LYS A 166 8.94 8.54 12.73
CA LYS A 166 9.98 8.45 13.78
C LYS A 166 10.50 9.83 14.17
N ASP A 167 10.41 10.81 13.29
CA ASP A 167 10.85 12.19 13.55
C ASP A 167 9.90 12.91 14.51
N PHE A 168 8.64 12.48 14.57
CA PHE A 168 7.61 13.10 15.40
C PHE A 168 7.24 12.29 16.64
N VAL A 169 7.40 10.95 16.63
CA VAL A 169 6.94 10.07 17.70
C VAL A 169 8.05 9.13 18.19
N ALA A 170 8.64 9.46 19.34
CA ALA A 170 9.73 8.67 19.95
C ALA A 170 9.35 7.23 20.32
N LEU A 171 8.07 6.95 20.58
CA LEU A 171 7.58 5.60 20.82
C LEU A 171 7.69 4.73 19.56
N VAL A 172 7.30 5.27 18.40
CA VAL A 172 7.36 4.56 17.11
C VAL A 172 8.80 4.27 16.76
N ARG A 173 9.70 5.23 16.98
CA ARG A 173 11.15 5.03 16.81
C ARG A 173 11.65 3.81 17.58
N ARG A 174 11.36 3.75 18.89
CA ARG A 174 11.75 2.61 19.75
C ARG A 174 11.20 1.27 19.27
N GLN A 175 9.95 1.23 18.82
CA GLN A 175 9.35 -0.01 18.32
C GLN A 175 10.00 -0.49 17.03
N VAL A 176 10.30 0.42 16.10
CA VAL A 176 10.93 0.06 14.82
C VAL A 176 12.40 -0.34 15.03
N GLU A 177 13.13 0.37 15.88
CA GLU A 177 14.52 0.02 16.23
C GLU A 177 14.56 -1.36 16.92
N GLY A 178 13.72 -1.59 17.93
CA GLY A 178 13.64 -2.88 18.61
C GLY A 178 13.20 -4.03 17.69
N PHE A 179 12.36 -3.76 16.69
CA PHE A 179 12.03 -4.76 15.66
C PHE A 179 13.22 -5.06 14.75
N SER A 180 13.95 -4.04 14.33
CA SER A 180 15.12 -4.17 13.44
C SER A 180 16.28 -4.92 14.11
N GLU A 181 16.45 -4.74 15.41
CA GLU A 181 17.42 -5.50 16.22
C GLU A 181 16.99 -6.96 16.42
N LYS A 182 15.69 -7.22 16.52
CA LYS A 182 15.17 -8.57 16.75
C LYS A 182 15.23 -9.46 15.50
N TYR A 183 15.15 -8.87 14.31
CA TYR A 183 15.13 -9.59 13.03
C TYR A 183 16.26 -9.11 12.12
N GLU A 184 17.47 -9.62 12.33
CA GLU A 184 18.67 -9.23 11.57
C GLU A 184 18.54 -9.48 10.06
N GLU A 185 17.83 -10.52 9.65
CA GLU A 185 17.58 -10.84 8.23
C GLU A 185 16.81 -9.71 7.54
N PHE A 186 15.86 -9.13 8.27
CA PHE A 186 15.06 -8.00 7.81
C PHE A 186 15.89 -6.72 7.76
N LYS A 187 16.76 -6.50 8.76
CA LYS A 187 17.72 -5.40 8.77
C LYS A 187 18.63 -5.43 7.54
N ASN A 188 19.19 -6.60 7.21
CA ASN A 188 20.03 -6.78 6.04
C ASN A 188 19.29 -6.37 4.76
N ILE A 189 18.07 -6.87 4.54
CA ILE A 189 17.26 -6.51 3.38
C ILE A 189 17.06 -4.99 3.26
N THR A 190 16.76 -4.30 4.36
CA THR A 190 16.56 -2.84 4.36
C THR A 190 17.83 -2.03 4.12
N GLU A 191 18.99 -2.48 4.60
CA GLU A 191 20.27 -1.80 4.36
C GLU A 191 20.72 -1.91 2.90
N TRP A 192 20.42 -3.02 2.22
CA TRP A 192 20.68 -3.19 0.78
C TRP A 192 19.90 -2.20 -0.10
N TYR A 193 18.68 -1.83 0.29
CA TYR A 193 17.89 -0.81 -0.43
C TYR A 193 18.51 0.58 -0.37
N VAL A 194 19.08 0.96 0.79
CA VAL A 194 19.78 2.24 0.95
C VAL A 194 21.02 2.28 0.05
N VAL A 195 21.76 1.17 -0.04
CA VAL A 195 22.92 1.06 -0.93
C VAL A 195 22.51 1.17 -2.41
N CYS A 196 21.44 0.49 -2.83
CA CYS A 196 20.94 0.59 -4.20
C CYS A 196 20.43 2.00 -4.55
N LEU A 197 19.68 2.65 -3.66
CA LEU A 197 19.21 4.03 -3.86
C LEU A 197 20.37 5.03 -3.94
N VAL A 198 21.39 4.87 -3.09
CA VAL A 198 22.60 5.70 -3.11
C VAL A 198 23.39 5.48 -4.40
N CYS A 199 23.49 4.23 -4.89
CA CYS A 199 24.13 3.90 -6.16
C CYS A 199 23.38 4.49 -7.37
N CYS A 200 22.05 4.36 -7.41
CA CYS A 200 21.22 4.96 -8.46
C CYS A 200 21.27 6.50 -8.45
N ALA A 201 21.25 7.12 -7.26
CA ALA A 201 21.36 8.58 -7.11
C ALA A 201 22.77 9.11 -7.42
N ARG A 202 23.81 8.25 -7.41
CA ARG A 202 25.17 8.62 -7.83
C ARG A 202 25.31 8.63 -9.35
N ASP A 203 24.63 7.73 -10.05
CA ASP A 203 24.63 7.71 -11.51
C ASP A 203 23.70 8.77 -12.13
N GLY A 204 22.59 9.10 -11.47
CA GLY A 204 21.69 10.20 -11.91
C GLY A 204 22.30 11.60 -11.75
N ARG A 205 23.27 11.80 -10.86
CA ARG A 205 23.93 13.10 -10.60
C ARG A 205 24.93 13.56 -11.68
N ARG A 206 24.99 12.90 -12.83
CA ARG A 206 25.72 13.39 -14.02
C ARG A 206 24.84 14.14 -15.02
N GLY A 207 23.54 14.30 -14.76
CA GLY A 207 22.66 15.04 -15.66
C GLY A 207 21.52 15.76 -14.95
N ILE A 208 21.59 17.09 -15.00
CA ILE A 208 20.48 18.07 -15.00
C ILE A 208 20.02 18.58 -13.63
N GLU A 209 20.44 19.82 -13.34
CA GLU A 209 19.77 20.78 -12.44
C GLU A 209 18.45 21.25 -13.06
N GLY A 210 17.36 21.24 -12.29
CA GLY A 210 16.12 21.96 -12.63
C GLY A 210 14.82 21.23 -12.28
N GLU A 211 14.26 21.56 -11.12
CA GLU A 211 12.83 21.54 -10.74
C GLU A 211 11.89 20.38 -11.22
N ARG A 212 11.45 19.55 -10.25
CA ARG A 212 10.07 19.43 -9.71
C ARG A 212 9.69 17.99 -9.31
N GLU A 213 9.15 17.92 -8.09
CA GLU A 213 8.90 16.78 -7.19
C GLU A 213 8.06 15.57 -7.69
N GLU A 214 7.83 15.38 -8.98
CA GLU A 214 7.06 14.22 -9.47
C GLU A 214 7.83 13.33 -10.48
N ALA A 215 9.05 13.71 -10.90
CA ALA A 215 9.82 12.96 -11.89
C ALA A 215 10.78 11.89 -11.30
N GLU A 216 11.13 11.94 -10.01
CA GLU A 216 12.18 11.09 -9.45
C GLU A 216 11.80 9.60 -9.30
N ILE A 217 10.51 9.26 -9.23
CA ILE A 217 10.08 7.86 -9.13
C ILE A 217 10.01 7.20 -10.52
N LEU A 218 9.65 7.95 -11.57
CA LEU A 218 9.61 7.41 -12.93
C LEU A 218 11.00 7.18 -13.52
N VAL A 219 11.97 8.06 -13.23
CA VAL A 219 13.35 7.94 -13.75
C VAL A 219 14.07 6.70 -13.20
N LEU A 220 13.73 6.24 -11.99
CA LEU A 220 14.30 5.01 -11.42
C LEU A 220 13.83 3.72 -12.12
N VAL A 221 12.66 3.74 -12.77
CA VAL A 221 12.10 2.56 -13.45
C VAL A 221 12.41 2.57 -14.95
N SER A 222 12.45 3.74 -15.59
CA SER A 222 12.71 3.84 -17.04
C SER A 222 14.20 3.78 -17.43
N GLY A 223 15.13 3.87 -16.47
CA GLY A 223 16.58 3.79 -16.72
C GLY A 223 17.15 2.37 -16.79
N CYS A 224 16.43 1.34 -16.33
CA CYS A 224 16.94 -0.04 -16.26
C CYS A 224 16.73 -0.83 -17.56
N GLY A 225 16.90 -0.16 -18.70
CA GLY A 225 16.54 -0.71 -20.01
C GLY A 225 17.28 -0.05 -21.17
N ARG A 226 18.61 0.09 -21.09
CA ARG A 226 19.47 0.28 -22.27
C ARG A 226 20.96 0.08 -21.96
N ARG A 227 21.45 -1.14 -22.20
CA ARG A 227 22.55 -1.37 -23.15
C ARG A 227 22.66 -2.85 -23.51
N GLN A 228 22.19 -3.14 -24.71
CA GLN A 228 22.54 -4.28 -25.54
C GLN A 228 24.05 -4.19 -25.86
N THR A 229 24.73 -5.33 -25.79
CA THR A 229 25.89 -5.76 -26.60
C THR A 229 27.18 -4.92 -26.63
N GLU A 230 28.26 -5.70 -26.82
CA GLU A 230 29.56 -5.37 -27.41
C GLU A 230 30.75 -5.07 -26.48
N ILE A 231 31.83 -5.84 -26.76
CA ILE A 231 33.27 -5.53 -26.59
C ILE A 231 33.80 -5.86 -25.17
N ASP A 232 34.79 -6.74 -24.94
CA ASP A 232 35.83 -7.32 -25.79
C ASP A 232 36.48 -8.56 -25.11
N ARG A 233 37.03 -9.42 -25.98
CA ARG A 233 38.27 -10.22 -25.89
C ARG A 233 38.74 -10.82 -24.55
#